data_AF-A0A2V9QRT0-F1
#
_entry.id   AF-A0A2V9QRT0-F1
#
_cell.length_a   1.000
_cell.length_b   1.000
_cell.length_c   1.000
_cell.angle_alpha   90.00
_cell.angle_beta   90.00
_cell.angle_gamma   90.00
#
_symmetry.space_group_name_H-M   'P 1'
#
loop_
_entity.id
_entity.type
_entity.pdbx_description
1 polymer ?
#
loop_
_entity_poly.entity_id
_entity_poly.type
_entity_poly.pdbx_seq_one_letter_code
_entity_poly.pdbx_strand_id
1 'polypeptide(L)'
;MRWAFASVVLVPRGTWGKLPTSGERRRVLQWASRAGFSGIELSPRWFDFHCMTNQQLRELREEAAGSGLRISGLNLSRCILTRTAHASEHLERLR
;
A
#
# COMPACT_ATOMS: atom_id res chain seq x y z
N MET A 1 -3.45 -21.90 14.57
CA MET A 1 -3.98 -20.53 14.44
C MET A 1 -4.56 -20.40 13.03
N ARG A 2 -5.89 -20.36 12.88
CA ARG A 2 -6.58 -20.22 11.59
C ARG A 2 -6.50 -18.76 11.17
N TRP A 3 -5.56 -18.40 10.30
CA TRP A 3 -5.47 -17.04 9.78
C TRP A 3 -6.61 -16.83 8.79
N ALA A 4 -7.55 -15.95 9.11
CA ALA A 4 -8.47 -15.39 8.12
C ALA A 4 -7.78 -14.15 7.53
N PHE A 5 -7.21 -14.29 6.33
CA PHE A 5 -6.65 -13.17 5.61
C PHE A 5 -7.78 -12.38 4.94
N ALA A 6 -8.31 -11.37 5.63
CA ALA A 6 -9.19 -10.40 5.03
C ALA A 6 -8.34 -9.24 4.51
N SER A 7 -8.06 -9.21 3.20
CA SER A 7 -7.54 -8.00 2.56
C SER A 7 -8.70 -7.05 2.33
N VAL A 8 -8.87 -6.08 3.24
CA VAL A 8 -9.81 -4.98 3.03
C VAL A 8 -9.05 -3.87 2.32
N VAL A 9 -9.33 -3.69 1.03
CA VAL A 9 -8.77 -2.57 0.26
C VAL A 9 -9.55 -1.31 0.64
N LEU A 10 -9.02 -0.57 1.60
CA LEU A 10 -9.54 0.74 1.98
C LEU A 10 -8.88 1.80 1.11
N VAL A 11 -9.65 2.33 0.16
CA VAL A 11 -9.27 3.54 -0.57
C VAL A 11 -9.97 4.70 0.13
N PRO A 12 -9.25 5.61 0.83
CA PRO A 12 -9.88 6.80 1.37
C PRO A 12 -10.60 7.54 0.24
N ARG A 13 -11.90 7.83 0.40
CA ARG A 13 -12.62 8.65 -0.57
C ARG A 13 -12.03 10.06 -0.53
N GLY A 14 -11.75 10.64 -1.70
CA GLY A 14 -11.62 12.10 -1.84
C GLY A 14 -10.32 12.64 -2.42
N THR A 15 -9.25 11.85 -2.53
CA THR A 15 -7.97 12.38 -3.06
C THR A 15 -7.23 11.36 -3.91
N TRP A 16 -7.71 11.17 -5.15
CA TRP A 16 -6.87 10.54 -6.17
C TRP A 16 -5.64 11.42 -6.41
N GLY A 17 -4.44 10.86 -6.31
CA GLY A 17 -3.17 11.55 -6.60
C GLY A 17 -2.59 12.41 -5.47
N LYS A 18 -3.22 12.48 -4.28
CA LYS A 18 -2.62 13.13 -3.10
C LYS A 18 -2.41 12.11 -1.99
N LEU A 19 -1.16 11.95 -1.58
CA LEU A 19 -0.76 11.06 -0.50
C LEU A 19 -1.28 11.57 0.87
N PRO A 20 -1.64 10.66 1.79
CA PRO A 20 -2.12 11.03 3.12
C PRO A 20 -0.99 11.62 3.95
N THR A 21 -1.31 12.67 4.69
CA THR A 21 -0.47 13.22 5.77
C THR A 21 -0.31 12.20 6.91
N SER A 22 0.70 12.38 7.76
CA SER A 22 0.91 11.51 8.94
C SER A 22 -0.32 11.44 9.85
N GLY A 23 -1.02 12.56 10.06
CA GLY A 23 -2.25 12.61 10.84
C GLY A 23 -3.38 11.77 10.24
N GLU A 24 -3.56 11.82 8.91
CA GLU A 24 -4.56 11.02 8.19
C GLU A 24 -4.23 9.54 8.23
N ARG A 25 -2.95 9.17 8.02
CA ARG A 25 -2.49 7.78 8.14
C ARG A 25 -2.80 7.21 9.52
N ARG A 26 -2.44 7.94 10.57
CA ARG A 26 -2.63 7.51 11.97
C ARG A 26 -4.10 7.22 12.28
N ARG A 27 -5.04 8.02 11.78
CA ARG A 27 -6.48 7.78 11.97
C ARG A 27 -6.93 6.45 11.37
N VAL A 28 -6.48 6.14 10.14
CA VAL A 28 -6.81 4.88 9.47
C VAL A 28 -6.18 3.68 10.20
N LEU A 29 -4.90 3.79 10.60
CA LEU A 29 -4.20 2.76 11.35
C LEU A 29 -4.87 2.48 12.71
N GLN A 30 -5.25 3.52 13.44
CA GLN A 30 -5.96 3.37 14.71
C GLN A 30 -7.34 2.74 14.54
N TRP A 31 -8.07 3.11 13.50
CA TRP A 31 -9.35 2.48 13.17
C TRP A 31 -9.17 0.98 12.88
N ALA A 32 -8.19 0.61 12.06
CA ALA A 32 -7.95 -0.79 11.70
C ALA A 32 -7.54 -1.63 12.91
N SER A 33 -6.68 -1.08 13.77
CA SER A 33 -6.34 -1.71 15.05
C SER A 33 -7.56 -1.94 15.94
N ARG A 34 -8.42 -0.91 16.13
CA ARG A 34 -9.67 -1.02 16.92
C ARG A 34 -10.69 -2.00 16.33
N ALA A 35 -10.66 -2.21 15.01
CA ALA A 35 -11.50 -3.19 14.32
C ALA A 35 -10.97 -4.63 14.43
N GLY A 36 -9.83 -4.85 15.09
CA GLY A 36 -9.25 -6.18 15.34
C GLY A 36 -8.29 -6.68 14.26
N PHE A 37 -7.89 -5.83 13.31
CA PHE A 37 -6.86 -6.20 12.34
C PHE A 37 -5.48 -6.25 13.02
N SER A 38 -4.66 -7.22 12.65
CA SER A 38 -3.28 -7.37 13.16
C SER A 38 -2.21 -6.89 12.18
N GLY A 39 -2.59 -6.61 10.93
CA GLY A 39 -1.65 -6.17 9.91
C GLY A 39 -2.32 -5.50 8.72
N ILE A 40 -1.50 -4.84 7.92
CA ILE A 40 -1.88 -4.09 6.73
C ILE A 40 -0.91 -4.38 5.58
N GLU A 41 -1.41 -4.26 4.35
CA GLU A 41 -0.59 -4.18 3.15
C GLU A 41 -0.53 -2.75 2.64
N LEU A 42 0.64 -2.32 2.17
CA LEU A 42 0.80 -0.99 1.59
C LEU A 42 0.49 -1.04 0.09
N SER A 43 -0.37 -0.15 -0.38
CA SER A 43 -0.60 0.06 -1.81
C SER A 43 0.14 1.31 -2.29
N PRO A 44 0.80 1.30 -3.46
CA PRO A 44 1.48 2.47 -4.02
C PRO A 44 0.51 3.63 -4.27
N ARG A 45 -0.79 3.32 -4.43
CA ARG A 45 -1.85 4.32 -4.59
C ARG A 45 -2.18 5.07 -3.30
N TRP A 46 -1.80 4.52 -2.15
CA TRP A 46 -2.05 5.12 -0.84
C TRP A 46 -0.76 5.57 -0.15
N PHE A 47 0.35 4.87 -0.38
CA PHE A 47 1.70 5.26 0.04
C PHE A 47 2.62 5.13 -1.16
N ASP A 48 3.19 6.21 -1.68
CA ASP A 48 4.18 6.14 -2.76
C ASP A 48 5.53 5.61 -2.25
N PHE A 49 5.54 4.37 -1.76
CA PHE A 49 6.68 3.74 -1.11
C PHE A 49 7.84 3.51 -2.08
N HIS A 50 7.62 3.65 -3.39
CA HIS A 50 8.67 3.60 -4.40
C HIS A 50 9.53 4.87 -4.41
N CYS A 51 8.94 6.02 -4.06
CA CYS A 51 9.61 7.31 -4.03
C CYS A 51 9.97 7.76 -2.60
N MET A 52 9.63 6.98 -1.57
CA MET A 52 9.98 7.27 -0.18
C MET A 52 11.45 6.99 0.10
N THR A 53 12.08 7.89 0.86
CA THR A 53 13.41 7.67 1.45
C THR A 53 13.36 6.57 2.50
N ASN A 54 14.52 5.98 2.81
CA ASN A 54 14.66 5.00 3.89
C ASN A 54 14.14 5.54 5.24
N GLN A 55 14.33 6.83 5.51
CA GLN A 55 13.84 7.46 6.73
C GLN A 55 12.32 7.48 6.77
N GLN A 56 11.67 7.91 5.70
CA GLN A 56 10.20 7.92 5.59
C GLN A 56 9.60 6.51 5.69
N LEU A 57 10.29 5.49 5.16
CA LEU A 57 9.87 4.09 5.30
C LEU A 57 9.96 3.59 6.75
N ARG A 58 10.98 4.01 7.50
CA ARG A 58 11.10 3.71 8.94
C ARG A 58 9.99 4.38 9.73
N GLU A 59 9.75 5.67 9.47
CA GLU A 59 8.66 6.42 10.11
C GLU A 59 7.29 5.77 9.86
N LEU A 60 7.02 5.35 8.62
CA LEU A 60 5.79 4.63 8.28
C LEU A 60 5.66 3.30 9.05
N ARG A 61 6.76 2.57 9.19
CA ARG A 61 6.80 1.31 9.96
C ARG A 61 6.54 1.57 11.45
N GLU A 62 7.15 2.61 12.01
CA GLU A 62 6.96 3.02 13.39
C GLU A 62 5.53 3.52 13.65
N GLU A 63 4.92 4.25 12.72
CA GLU A 63 3.51 4.68 12.79
C GLU A 63 2.55 3.48 12.84
N ALA A 64 2.78 2.47 12.00
CA ALA A 64 1.98 1.24 12.00
C ALA A 64 2.15 0.47 13.32
N ALA A 65 3.40 0.28 13.77
CA ALA A 65 3.71 -0.41 15.01
C ALA A 65 3.13 0.31 16.24
N GLY A 66 3.24 1.65 16.29
CA GLY A 66 2.66 2.48 17.34
C GLY A 66 1.13 2.45 17.37
N SER A 67 0.49 1.98 16.30
CA SER A 67 -0.96 1.74 16.25
C SER A 67 -1.33 0.28 16.55
N GLY A 68 -0.37 -0.60 16.86
CA GLY A 68 -0.59 -2.03 17.11
C GLY A 68 -0.71 -2.89 15.84
N LEU A 69 -0.35 -2.34 14.67
CA LEU A 69 -0.41 -3.03 13.39
C LEU A 69 0.99 -3.43 12.90
N ARG A 70 1.05 -4.47 12.07
CA ARG A 70 2.26 -4.85 11.33
C ARG A 70 2.07 -4.60 9.84
N ILE A 71 3.09 -4.08 9.17
CA ILE A 71 3.12 -4.09 7.70
C ILE A 71 3.46 -5.53 7.28
N SER A 72 2.49 -6.25 6.70
CA SER A 72 2.62 -7.66 6.33
C SER A 72 2.97 -7.88 4.86
N GLY A 73 2.84 -6.85 4.02
CA GLY A 73 3.11 -6.97 2.59
C GLY A 73 3.02 -5.64 1.84
N LEU A 74 3.41 -5.70 0.56
CA LEU A 74 3.26 -4.63 -0.41
C LEU A 74 2.29 -5.12 -1.50
N ASN A 75 1.17 -4.43 -1.65
CA ASN A 75 0.20 -4.69 -2.70
C ASN A 75 0.59 -3.88 -3.94
N LEU A 76 1.42 -4.49 -4.80
CA LEU A 76 1.70 -3.96 -6.12
C LEU A 76 0.44 -4.10 -6.96
N SER A 77 -0.16 -2.97 -7.36
CA SER A 77 -1.33 -2.98 -8.24
C SER A 77 -1.02 -3.84 -9.47
N ARG A 78 -1.86 -4.85 -9.74
CA ARG A 78 -1.85 -5.77 -10.90
C ARG A 78 -0.59 -5.63 -11.80
N CYS A 79 0.46 -6.39 -11.49
CA CYS A 79 1.65 -6.47 -12.33
C CYS A 79 1.48 -7.60 -13.36
N ILE A 80 1.19 -7.26 -14.61
CA ILE A 80 1.16 -8.24 -15.72
C ILE A 80 2.54 -8.22 -16.37
N LEU A 81 3.37 -9.19 -16.01
CA LEU A 81 4.65 -9.41 -16.66
C LEU A 81 4.46 -10.43 -17.78
N THR A 82 4.54 -9.98 -19.03
CA THR A 82 4.53 -10.87 -20.20
C THR A 82 5.91 -10.84 -20.84
N ARG A 83 6.50 -12.02 -21.06
CA ARG A 83 7.70 -12.17 -21.87
C ARG A 83 7.26 -12.74 -23.22
N THR A 84 7.12 -11.88 -24.22
CA THR A 84 6.81 -12.31 -25.60
C THR A 84 7.86 -11.75 -26.54
N ALA A 85 8.22 -12.52 -27.58
CA ALA A 85 9.17 -12.08 -28.60
C ALA A 85 8.70 -10.83 -29.37
N HIS A 86 7.41 -10.51 -29.29
CA HIS A 86 6.74 -9.39 -29.98
C HIS A 86 6.47 -8.18 -29.08
N ALA A 87 7.06 -8.11 -27.88
CA ALA A 87 6.83 -6.99 -26.96
C ALA A 87 7.15 -5.62 -27.58
N SER A 88 8.10 -5.57 -28.52
CA SER A 88 8.48 -4.36 -29.27
C SER A 88 7.34 -3.76 -30.10
N GLU A 89 6.50 -4.60 -30.72
CA GLU A 89 5.40 -4.15 -31.59
C GLU A 89 4.27 -3.46 -30.79
N HIS A 90 4.03 -3.90 -29.55
CA HIS A 90 3.05 -3.25 -28.67
C HIS A 90 3.54 -1.89 -28.15
N LEU A 91 4.85 -1.71 -27.96
CA LEU A 91 5.42 -0.43 -27.51
C LEU A 91 5.32 0.66 -28.57
N GLU A 92 5.39 0.32 -29.86
CA GLU A 92 5.19 1.30 -30.94
C GLU A 92 3.75 1.82 -31.03
N ARG A 93 2.76 1.00 -30.65
CA ARG A 93 1.34 1.39 -30.61
C ARG A 93 0.96 2.29 -29.44
N LEU A 94 1.85 2.46 -28.47
CA LEU A 94 1.65 3.28 -27.27
C LEU A 94 2.32 4.66 -27.36
N ARG A 95 2.98 4.98 -28.48
CA ARG A 95 3.47 6.32 -28.81
C ARG A 95 2.40 7.12 -29.54
#